data_AF-A0A521ZKZ3-F1
#
_entry.id   AF-A0A521ZKZ3-F1
#
_cell.length_a   1.000
_cell.length_b   1.000
_cell.length_c   1.000
_cell.angle_alpha   90.00
_cell.angle_beta   90.00
_cell.angle_gamma   90.00
#
_symmetry.space_group_name_H-M   'P 1'
#
loop_
_entity.id
_entity.type
_entity.pdbx_description
1 polymer ?
#
loop_
_entity_poly.entity_id
_entity_poly.type
_entity_poly.pdbx_seq_one_letter_code
_entity_poly.pdbx_strand_id
1 'polypeptide(L)'
;MKWLCVAILTSLAGTALTAAAAPALPFVSPMFGDNMILQRGKTNTIWGWTKSGEAVRVELAGQTANAVANAEGRWQARLLPPASTEALTLRITGSQAVTFTNILVGDVWLCGGQSNMEFPLSRARNGDAEVKAANHSNLRLFTVKSQPAYAPAPNVQGTWKVCTPQTVTGDGGVSAVGYFFARRIQSETNIPIGLIKDCWGGTSAESWTSAKALRPLKDFDAALAEVERLRARGGPQYGNYISHWYDEFDAGQKDNAWAAPDLDDHDWKSVTIPGGFAELGVPASPAVCYFRRNVVLPNPLP
;
A
#
# COMPACT_ATOMS: atom_id res chain seq x y z
N MET A 1 -64.88 -37.58 -13.60
CA MET A 1 -63.58 -37.02 -14.02
C MET A 1 -62.67 -36.96 -12.80
N LYS A 2 -61.67 -37.84 -12.73
CA LYS A 2 -60.63 -37.84 -11.68
C LYS A 2 -59.43 -37.06 -12.23
N TRP A 3 -59.02 -35.99 -11.56
CA TRP A 3 -57.82 -35.24 -11.90
C TRP A 3 -56.63 -35.81 -11.12
N LEU A 4 -55.58 -36.17 -11.83
CA LEU A 4 -54.33 -36.72 -11.33
C LEU A 4 -53.35 -35.55 -11.14
N CYS A 5 -52.96 -35.25 -9.91
CA CYS A 5 -51.88 -34.28 -9.63
C CYS A 5 -50.52 -34.98 -9.79
N VAL A 6 -49.76 -34.60 -10.81
CA VAL A 6 -48.36 -35.00 -10.99
C VAL A 6 -47.47 -33.94 -10.33
N ALA A 7 -46.77 -34.30 -9.26
CA ALA A 7 -45.74 -33.47 -8.65
C ALA A 7 -44.41 -33.70 -9.38
N ILE A 8 -43.90 -32.67 -10.06
CA ILE A 8 -42.58 -32.68 -10.69
C ILE A 8 -41.56 -32.27 -9.61
N LEU A 9 -40.76 -33.22 -9.14
CA LEU A 9 -39.58 -32.96 -8.31
C LEU A 9 -38.44 -32.48 -9.22
N THR A 10 -38.22 -31.18 -9.29
CA THR A 10 -36.99 -30.61 -9.85
C THR A 10 -35.87 -30.72 -8.81
N SER A 11 -34.87 -31.56 -9.08
CA SER A 11 -33.64 -31.65 -8.31
C SER A 11 -32.81 -30.37 -8.48
N LEU A 12 -32.71 -29.56 -7.43
CA LEU A 12 -31.68 -28.52 -7.35
C LEU A 12 -30.32 -29.19 -7.19
N ALA A 13 -29.59 -29.35 -8.30
CA ALA A 13 -28.17 -29.62 -8.25
C ALA A 13 -27.46 -28.39 -7.66
N GLY A 14 -27.17 -28.44 -6.36
CA GLY A 14 -26.37 -27.43 -5.69
C GLY A 14 -24.96 -27.41 -6.27
N THR A 15 -24.66 -26.42 -7.09
CA THR A 15 -23.29 -26.05 -7.45
C THR A 15 -22.61 -25.58 -6.18
N ALA A 16 -21.81 -26.46 -5.57
CA ALA A 16 -20.92 -26.10 -4.49
C ALA A 16 -19.96 -25.02 -5.02
N LEU A 17 -20.16 -23.78 -4.59
CA LEU A 17 -19.19 -22.71 -4.79
C LEU A 17 -17.90 -23.17 -4.10
N THR A 18 -16.92 -23.61 -4.89
CA THR A 18 -15.57 -23.82 -4.38
C THR A 18 -15.05 -22.45 -3.99
N ALA A 19 -15.03 -22.17 -2.69
CA ALA A 19 -14.37 -20.99 -2.15
C ALA A 19 -12.93 -21.00 -2.67
N ALA A 20 -12.55 -19.99 -3.44
CA ALA A 20 -11.19 -19.83 -3.91
C ALA A 20 -10.26 -19.90 -2.68
N ALA A 21 -9.33 -20.86 -2.69
CA ALA A 21 -8.38 -21.02 -1.60
C ALA A 21 -7.64 -19.69 -1.42
N ALA A 22 -7.65 -19.15 -0.20
CA ALA A 22 -6.90 -17.94 0.11
C ALA A 22 -5.43 -18.15 -0.29
N PRO A 23 -4.77 -17.15 -0.91
CA PRO A 23 -3.37 -17.26 -1.29
C PRO A 23 -2.54 -17.66 -0.07
N ALA A 24 -1.67 -18.66 -0.25
CA ALA A 24 -0.82 -19.15 0.82
C ALA A 24 0.05 -18.01 1.37
N LEU A 25 0.03 -17.84 2.70
CA LEU A 25 0.87 -16.85 3.36
C LEU A 25 2.33 -17.33 3.38
N PRO A 26 3.32 -16.43 3.25
CA PRO A 26 4.71 -16.81 3.08
C PRO A 26 5.33 -17.34 4.38
N PHE A 27 6.36 -18.18 4.27
CA PHE A 27 7.05 -18.71 5.46
C PHE A 27 7.58 -17.61 6.37
N VAL A 28 8.10 -16.53 5.79
CA VAL A 28 8.54 -15.30 6.46
C VAL A 28 7.79 -14.12 5.88
N SER A 29 7.38 -13.16 6.71
CA SER A 29 6.71 -11.96 6.22
C SER A 29 7.59 -11.17 5.24
N PRO A 30 7.04 -10.63 4.12
CA PRO A 30 7.81 -9.84 3.16
C PRO A 30 8.37 -8.52 3.71
N MET A 31 7.98 -8.14 4.94
CA MET A 31 8.60 -7.04 5.68
C MET A 31 10.08 -7.34 5.99
N PHE A 32 10.50 -8.60 6.00
CA PHE A 32 11.88 -9.01 6.24
C PHE A 32 12.56 -9.43 4.94
N GLY A 33 13.82 -9.05 4.78
CA GLY A 33 14.59 -9.30 3.59
C GLY A 33 16.05 -8.89 3.74
N ASP A 34 16.84 -9.10 2.68
CA ASP A 34 18.19 -8.54 2.60
C ASP A 34 18.18 -7.02 2.73
N ASN A 35 19.30 -6.44 3.19
CA ASN A 35 19.48 -5.00 3.35
C ASN A 35 18.57 -4.32 4.39
N MET A 36 17.77 -5.04 5.16
CA MET A 36 16.88 -4.42 6.14
C MET A 36 17.63 -3.78 7.31
N ILE A 37 16.91 -2.96 8.09
CA ILE A 37 17.38 -2.46 9.38
C ILE A 37 16.50 -3.01 10.49
N LEU A 38 17.14 -3.56 11.53
CA LEU A 38 16.48 -3.92 12.79
C LEU A 38 16.59 -2.77 13.78
N GLN A 39 15.49 -2.49 14.50
CA GLN A 39 15.42 -1.38 15.44
C GLN A 39 16.35 -1.64 16.63
N ARG A 40 17.34 -0.77 16.85
CA ARG A 40 18.27 -0.85 17.98
C ARG A 40 17.56 -0.57 19.31
N GLY A 41 18.12 -1.11 20.40
CA GLY A 41 17.71 -0.80 21.77
C GLY A 41 16.33 -1.32 22.18
N LYS A 42 15.66 -2.12 21.34
CA LYS A 42 14.35 -2.71 21.63
C LYS A 42 14.24 -4.12 21.05
N THR A 43 13.42 -4.96 21.68
CA THR A 43 13.12 -6.30 21.18
C THR A 43 12.36 -6.20 19.86
N ASN A 44 12.93 -6.80 18.81
CA ASN A 44 12.33 -6.90 17.50
C ASN A 44 11.50 -8.19 17.42
N THR A 45 10.33 -8.09 16.80
CA THR A 45 9.46 -9.25 16.55
C THR A 45 9.60 -9.63 15.08
N ILE A 46 9.98 -10.87 14.81
CA ILE A 46 10.05 -11.44 13.47
C ILE A 46 8.94 -12.47 13.35
N TRP A 47 8.24 -12.50 12.22
CA TRP A 47 7.06 -13.34 12.05
C TRP A 47 6.89 -13.84 10.62
N GLY A 48 6.03 -14.84 10.48
CA GLY A 48 5.61 -15.43 9.22
C GLY A 48 4.54 -16.49 9.46
N TRP A 49 4.35 -17.39 8.49
CA TRP A 49 3.29 -18.38 8.52
C TRP A 49 3.80 -19.77 8.13
N THR A 50 3.38 -20.79 8.86
CA THR A 50 3.66 -22.20 8.54
C THR A 50 2.52 -23.08 9.08
N LYS A 51 2.61 -24.42 9.04
CA LYS A 51 1.52 -25.24 9.60
C LYS A 51 1.46 -25.06 11.13
N SER A 52 0.25 -25.08 11.68
CA SER A 52 0.02 -25.01 13.13
C SER A 52 0.86 -26.05 13.88
N GLY A 53 1.48 -25.62 14.99
CA GLY A 53 2.33 -26.46 15.83
C GLY A 53 3.76 -26.68 15.32
N GLU A 54 4.11 -26.23 14.10
CA GLU A 54 5.49 -26.33 13.62
C GLU A 54 6.42 -25.34 14.34
N ALA A 55 7.62 -25.80 14.65
CA ALA A 55 8.66 -25.00 15.27
C ALA A 55 9.43 -24.18 14.23
N VAL A 56 9.80 -22.95 14.61
CA VAL A 56 10.63 -22.04 13.83
C VAL A 56 11.75 -21.52 14.73
N ARG A 57 12.96 -21.51 14.21
CA ARG A 57 14.16 -21.01 14.87
C ARG A 57 14.71 -19.81 14.10
N VAL A 58 14.99 -18.74 14.83
CA VAL A 58 15.51 -17.48 14.30
C VAL A 58 16.86 -17.21 14.94
N GLU A 59 17.89 -17.02 14.12
CA GLU A 59 19.25 -16.72 14.56
C GLU A 59 19.75 -15.40 14.01
N LEU A 60 20.28 -14.55 14.89
CA LEU A 60 20.93 -13.30 14.51
C LEU A 60 22.20 -13.15 15.35
N ALA A 61 23.36 -13.07 14.68
CA ALA A 61 24.65 -12.81 15.35
C ALA A 61 24.90 -13.74 16.57
N GLY A 62 24.65 -15.03 16.42
CA GLY A 62 24.81 -16.04 17.47
C GLY A 62 23.68 -16.09 18.52
N GLN A 63 22.79 -15.10 18.56
CA GLN A 63 21.58 -15.16 19.38
C GLN A 63 20.52 -16.03 18.70
N THR A 64 19.73 -16.74 19.49
CA THR A 64 18.65 -17.62 19.01
C THR A 64 17.33 -17.26 19.68
N ALA A 65 16.26 -17.20 18.89
CA ALA A 65 14.88 -17.18 19.38
C ALA A 65 14.08 -18.31 18.71
N ASN A 66 13.31 -19.04 19.51
CA ASN A 66 12.43 -20.11 19.02
C ASN A 66 10.97 -19.65 19.06
N ALA A 67 10.18 -20.12 18.11
CA ALA A 67 8.75 -19.87 18.00
C ALA A 67 8.03 -21.16 17.60
N VAL A 68 6.73 -21.22 17.91
CA VAL A 68 5.84 -22.27 17.41
C VAL A 68 4.66 -21.57 16.73
N ALA A 69 4.27 -22.05 15.56
CA ALA A 69 3.12 -21.54 14.85
C ALA A 69 1.83 -21.80 15.64
N ASN A 70 1.00 -20.77 15.79
CA ASN A 70 -0.27 -20.86 16.48
C ASN A 70 -1.34 -21.62 15.65
N ALA A 71 -2.58 -21.68 16.16
CA ALA A 71 -3.68 -22.37 15.49
C ALA A 71 -3.97 -21.83 14.08
N GLU A 72 -3.72 -20.53 13.84
CA GLU A 72 -3.84 -19.87 12.55
C GLU A 72 -2.58 -19.99 11.68
N GLY A 73 -1.59 -20.77 12.11
CA GLY A 73 -0.33 -20.99 11.41
C GLY A 73 0.68 -19.84 11.54
N ARG A 74 0.37 -18.79 12.29
CA ARG A 74 1.27 -17.65 12.48
C ARG A 74 2.30 -17.93 13.57
N TRP A 75 3.58 -17.74 13.25
CA TRP A 75 4.66 -17.82 14.23
C TRP A 75 5.26 -16.44 14.50
N GLN A 76 5.76 -16.23 15.71
CA GLN A 76 6.49 -15.01 16.09
C GLN A 76 7.68 -15.34 16.98
N ALA A 77 8.87 -14.90 16.58
CA ALA A 77 10.08 -14.94 17.38
C ALA A 77 10.44 -13.52 17.83
N ARG A 78 10.91 -13.37 19.07
CA ARG A 78 11.32 -12.09 19.64
C ARG A 78 12.79 -12.15 20.00
N LEU A 79 13.58 -11.21 19.48
CA LEU A 79 15.00 -11.12 19.79
C LEU A 79 15.42 -9.65 19.90
N LEU A 80 16.39 -9.37 20.76
CA LEU A 80 16.99 -8.06 20.89
C LEU A 80 18.23 -8.03 19.98
N PRO A 81 18.24 -7.24 18.89
CA PRO A 81 19.41 -7.16 18.03
C PRO A 81 20.61 -6.66 18.85
N PRO A 82 21.79 -7.29 18.74
CA PRO A 82 22.97 -6.76 19.38
C PRO A 82 23.32 -5.40 18.75
N ALA A 83 23.90 -4.50 19.54
CA ALA A 83 24.55 -3.33 18.96
C ALA A 83 25.66 -3.82 18.03
N SER A 84 25.66 -3.35 16.78
CA SER A 84 26.64 -3.74 15.77
C SER A 84 26.92 -2.56 14.84
N THR A 85 28.19 -2.38 14.52
CA THR A 85 28.65 -1.48 13.45
C THR A 85 28.83 -2.22 12.12
N GLU A 86 28.80 -3.56 12.16
CA GLU A 86 28.93 -4.43 11.00
C GLU A 86 27.58 -4.99 10.58
N ALA A 87 27.48 -5.36 9.30
CA ALA A 87 26.29 -5.97 8.77
C ALA A 87 26.14 -7.42 9.28
N LEU A 88 24.92 -7.75 9.69
CA LEU A 88 24.57 -9.05 10.28
C LEU A 88 23.90 -9.96 9.26
N THR A 89 23.86 -11.24 9.60
CA THR A 89 23.09 -12.28 8.89
C THR A 89 22.00 -12.82 9.81
N LEU A 90 20.77 -12.87 9.30
CA LEU A 90 19.61 -13.47 9.97
C LEU A 90 19.29 -14.80 9.29
N ARG A 91 19.23 -15.88 10.05
CA ARG A 91 18.83 -17.20 9.57
C ARG A 91 17.51 -17.60 10.21
N ILE A 92 16.57 -18.08 9.40
CA ILE A 92 15.26 -18.54 9.86
C ILE A 92 15.08 -19.97 9.34
N THR A 93 14.90 -20.93 10.25
CA THR A 93 14.78 -22.36 9.92
C THR A 93 13.54 -22.97 10.55
N GLY A 94 12.86 -23.84 9.80
CA GLY A 94 11.65 -24.54 10.20
C GLY A 94 11.22 -25.48 9.07
N SER A 95 9.98 -25.34 8.59
CA SER A 95 9.51 -26.02 7.37
C SER A 95 10.27 -25.58 6.10
N GLN A 96 10.89 -24.39 6.15
CA GLN A 96 11.83 -23.87 5.16
C GLN A 96 13.06 -23.28 5.84
N ALA A 97 14.11 -23.03 5.06
CA ALA A 97 15.30 -22.32 5.52
C ALA A 97 15.50 -21.06 4.68
N VAL A 98 15.56 -19.90 5.33
CA VAL A 98 15.76 -18.59 4.69
C VAL A 98 16.93 -17.90 5.38
N THR A 99 17.80 -17.26 4.60
CA THR A 99 18.91 -16.45 5.12
C THR A 99 18.83 -15.07 4.50
N PHE A 100 18.86 -14.04 5.34
CA PHE A 100 18.95 -12.64 4.92
C PHE A 100 20.29 -12.06 5.36
N THR A 101 20.86 -11.24 4.50
CA THR A 101 22.20 -10.68 4.62
C THR A 101 22.17 -9.16 4.54
N ASN A 102 23.30 -8.53 4.85
CA ASN A 102 23.45 -7.08 4.88
C ASN A 102 22.47 -6.38 5.84
N ILE A 103 22.19 -6.98 7.00
CA ILE A 103 21.25 -6.44 7.99
C ILE A 103 21.97 -5.45 8.88
N LEU A 104 21.47 -4.22 8.97
CA LEU A 104 22.00 -3.22 9.88
C LEU A 104 21.16 -3.15 11.16
N VAL A 105 21.75 -2.62 12.23
CA VAL A 105 21.04 -2.33 13.48
C VAL A 105 21.04 -0.81 13.67
N GLY A 106 19.86 -0.21 13.71
CA GLY A 106 19.70 1.24 13.60
C GLY A 106 18.31 1.73 13.99
N ASP A 107 17.91 2.91 13.51
CA ASP A 107 16.60 3.49 13.78
C ASP A 107 15.68 3.36 12.56
N VAL A 108 14.48 2.83 12.77
CA VAL A 108 13.48 2.58 11.72
C VAL A 108 12.32 3.55 11.87
N TRP A 109 11.98 4.24 10.79
CA TRP A 109 10.96 5.29 10.75
C TRP A 109 9.88 4.95 9.73
N LEU A 110 8.62 5.12 10.14
CA LEU A 110 7.46 4.99 9.27
C LEU A 110 7.14 6.37 8.66
N CYS A 111 7.16 6.44 7.33
CA CYS A 111 6.76 7.58 6.53
C CYS A 111 5.30 7.38 6.08
N GLY A 112 4.36 7.75 6.96
CA GLY A 112 2.92 7.59 6.77
C GLY A 112 2.21 8.85 6.27
N GLY A 113 1.03 8.67 5.65
CA GLY A 113 0.13 9.77 5.29
C GLY A 113 -0.28 9.77 3.81
N GLN A 114 -0.43 10.97 3.23
CA GLN A 114 -0.92 11.15 1.85
C GLN A 114 0.13 11.80 0.92
N SER A 115 -0.34 12.52 -0.11
CA SER A 115 0.44 13.06 -1.24
C SER A 115 1.67 13.88 -0.84
N ASN A 116 1.63 14.61 0.27
CA ASN A 116 2.78 15.39 0.75
C ASN A 116 3.89 14.51 1.33
N MET A 117 3.54 13.38 1.96
CA MET A 117 4.52 12.35 2.35
C MET A 117 4.96 11.53 1.14
N GLU A 118 4.05 11.26 0.20
CA GLU A 118 4.33 10.52 -1.03
C GLU A 118 5.20 11.31 -2.02
N PHE A 119 5.26 12.63 -1.87
CA PHE A 119 5.94 13.54 -2.79
C PHE A 119 7.37 13.06 -3.09
N PRO A 120 7.69 12.70 -4.35
CA PRO A 120 8.92 11.97 -4.64
C PRO A 120 10.13 12.91 -4.65
N LEU A 121 11.29 12.38 -4.25
CA LEU A 121 12.55 13.12 -4.21
C LEU A 121 12.90 13.79 -5.54
N SER A 122 12.65 13.13 -6.67
CA SER A 122 12.93 13.66 -8.01
C SER A 122 12.16 14.95 -8.34
N ARG A 123 11.02 15.20 -7.67
CA ARG A 123 10.21 16.40 -7.87
C ARG A 123 10.50 17.51 -6.84
N ALA A 124 11.41 17.28 -5.91
CA ALA A 124 11.86 18.33 -4.98
C ALA A 124 12.58 19.45 -5.74
N ARG A 125 12.70 20.64 -5.11
CA ARG A 125 13.30 21.84 -5.71
C ARG A 125 14.69 21.59 -6.34
N ASN A 126 15.48 20.71 -5.75
CA ASN A 126 16.81 20.28 -6.21
C ASN A 126 16.87 18.77 -6.50
N GLY A 127 15.75 18.16 -6.87
CA GLY A 127 15.56 16.71 -6.95
C GLY A 127 16.61 15.98 -7.80
N ASP A 128 16.95 16.48 -8.98
CA ASP A 128 17.95 15.85 -9.85
C ASP A 128 19.34 15.74 -9.22
N ALA A 129 19.77 16.81 -8.54
CA ALA A 129 21.05 16.83 -7.83
C ALA A 129 21.03 15.85 -6.64
N GLU A 130 19.91 15.82 -5.91
CA GLU A 130 19.76 14.95 -4.74
C GLU A 130 19.67 13.47 -5.12
N VAL A 131 18.97 13.15 -6.20
CA VAL A 131 18.94 11.79 -6.76
C VAL A 131 20.35 11.35 -7.17
N LYS A 132 21.10 12.18 -7.89
CA LYS A 132 22.50 11.87 -8.26
C LYS A 132 23.39 11.65 -7.05
N ALA A 133 23.18 12.42 -5.99
CA ALA A 133 23.97 12.35 -4.76
C ALA A 133 23.51 11.25 -3.78
N ALA A 134 22.38 10.59 -4.03
CA ALA A 134 21.76 9.63 -3.11
C ALA A 134 22.51 8.29 -3.05
N ASN A 135 23.79 8.29 -2.66
CA ASN A 135 24.62 7.11 -2.48
C ASN A 135 24.94 6.93 -0.99
N HIS A 136 23.97 6.44 -0.23
CA HIS A 136 24.04 6.37 1.23
C HIS A 136 23.89 4.93 1.73
N SER A 137 25.01 4.25 1.92
CA SER A 137 25.07 2.84 2.34
C SER A 137 24.59 2.56 3.76
N ASN A 138 24.24 3.58 4.55
CA ASN A 138 23.61 3.43 5.86
C ASN A 138 22.14 3.86 5.88
N LEU A 139 21.59 4.26 4.72
CA LEU A 139 20.17 4.50 4.54
C LEU A 139 19.55 3.30 3.82
N ARG A 140 18.40 2.83 4.32
CA ARG A 140 17.65 1.71 3.74
C ARG A 140 16.21 2.12 3.52
N LEU A 141 15.66 1.68 2.39
CA LEU A 141 14.34 2.09 1.90
C LEU A 141 13.47 0.85 1.76
N PHE A 142 12.27 0.90 2.32
CA PHE A 142 11.22 -0.07 2.08
C PHE A 142 9.97 0.67 1.64
N THR A 143 9.57 0.50 0.39
CA THR A 143 8.30 1.04 -0.10
C THR A 143 7.24 -0.04 -0.02
N VAL A 144 6.20 0.21 0.77
CA VAL A 144 5.00 -0.63 0.81
C VAL A 144 4.27 -0.45 -0.52
N LYS A 145 4.03 -1.55 -1.22
CA LYS A 145 3.21 -1.55 -2.43
C LYS A 145 1.78 -1.21 -2.05
N SER A 146 1.23 -0.17 -2.68
CA SER A 146 -0.15 0.25 -2.48
C SER A 146 -1.12 -0.91 -2.75
N GLN A 147 -1.89 -1.27 -1.74
CA GLN A 147 -2.92 -2.29 -1.82
C GLN A 147 -4.14 -1.80 -1.04
N PRO A 148 -5.23 -1.41 -1.73
CA PRO A 148 -6.46 -1.07 -1.05
C PRO A 148 -7.07 -2.33 -0.45
N ALA A 149 -7.69 -2.20 0.73
CA ALA A 149 -8.33 -3.32 1.39
C ALA A 149 -9.48 -2.87 2.29
N TYR A 150 -10.63 -3.56 2.21
CA TYR A 150 -11.79 -3.32 3.09
C TYR A 150 -11.69 -4.04 4.44
N ALA A 151 -10.65 -4.84 4.62
CA ALA A 151 -10.30 -5.47 5.88
C ALA A 151 -8.77 -5.43 6.03
N PRO A 152 -8.22 -5.53 7.25
CA PRO A 152 -6.78 -5.57 7.45
C PRO A 152 -6.13 -6.62 6.55
N ALA A 153 -5.20 -6.19 5.69
CA ALA A 153 -4.44 -7.10 4.85
C ALA A 153 -3.55 -7.97 5.75
N PRO A 154 -3.43 -9.29 5.48
CA PRO A 154 -2.67 -10.19 6.33
C PRO A 154 -1.15 -9.99 6.23
N ASN A 155 -0.67 -9.38 5.14
CA ASN A 155 0.72 -9.02 4.93
C ASN A 155 0.86 -7.75 4.09
N VAL A 156 2.07 -7.18 4.11
CA VAL A 156 2.48 -6.10 3.21
C VAL A 156 3.37 -6.67 2.12
N GLN A 157 3.47 -5.94 1.01
CA GLN A 157 4.38 -6.25 -0.10
C GLN A 157 5.40 -5.13 -0.24
N GLY A 158 6.66 -5.47 -0.46
CA GLY A 158 7.76 -4.52 -0.60
C GLY A 158 9.11 -5.23 -0.49
N THR A 159 10.19 -4.50 -0.70
CA THR A 159 11.55 -5.03 -0.55
C THR A 159 12.47 -3.94 -0.05
N TRP A 160 13.36 -4.30 0.88
CA TRP A 160 14.38 -3.41 1.39
C TRP A 160 15.46 -3.16 0.35
N LYS A 161 15.82 -1.89 0.17
CA LYS A 161 16.83 -1.43 -0.78
C LYS A 161 17.86 -0.54 -0.10
N VAL A 162 19.11 -0.68 -0.52
CA VAL A 162 20.16 0.32 -0.23
C VAL A 162 19.78 1.64 -0.90
N CYS A 163 19.97 2.77 -0.23
CA CYS A 163 19.77 4.09 -0.83
C CYS A 163 20.86 4.35 -1.88
N THR A 164 20.48 4.27 -3.16
CA THR A 164 21.30 4.57 -4.34
C THR A 164 20.50 5.50 -5.26
N PRO A 165 21.15 6.18 -6.23
CA PRO A 165 20.43 7.00 -7.22
C PRO A 165 19.31 6.24 -7.94
N GLN A 166 19.50 4.94 -8.20
CA GLN A 166 18.50 4.10 -8.88
C GLN A 166 17.32 3.73 -7.97
N THR A 167 17.58 3.45 -6.69
CA THR A 167 16.54 2.96 -5.78
C THR A 167 15.68 4.09 -5.23
N VAL A 168 16.19 5.33 -5.14
CA VAL A 168 15.39 6.49 -4.72
C VAL A 168 14.36 6.95 -5.75
N THR A 169 14.50 6.53 -7.01
CA THR A 169 13.54 6.79 -8.09
C THR A 169 12.69 5.58 -8.48
N GLY A 170 13.13 4.36 -8.13
CA GLY A 170 12.40 3.12 -8.44
C GLY A 170 11.17 2.92 -7.55
N ASP A 171 10.23 2.06 -7.99
CA ASP A 171 9.04 1.62 -7.24
C ASP A 171 8.23 2.76 -6.59
N GLY A 172 7.95 3.82 -7.36
CA GLY A 172 7.22 4.99 -6.88
C GLY A 172 8.08 6.02 -6.13
N GLY A 173 9.39 5.77 -6.04
CA GLY A 173 10.38 6.66 -5.43
C GLY A 173 10.32 6.72 -3.91
N VAL A 174 11.35 7.34 -3.33
CA VAL A 174 11.38 7.67 -1.90
C VAL A 174 10.63 8.98 -1.64
N SER A 175 10.00 9.07 -0.46
CA SER A 175 9.48 10.34 0.07
C SER A 175 10.61 11.37 0.14
N ALA A 176 10.42 12.55 -0.46
CA ALA A 176 11.38 13.65 -0.35
C ALA A 176 11.57 14.06 1.12
N VAL A 177 10.47 14.22 1.86
CA VAL A 177 10.49 14.57 3.28
C VAL A 177 11.23 13.51 4.09
N GLY A 178 10.87 12.23 3.90
CA GLY A 178 11.52 11.11 4.57
C GLY A 178 13.02 11.03 4.25
N TYR A 179 13.41 11.20 3.00
CA TYR A 179 14.81 11.18 2.56
C TYR A 179 15.65 12.27 3.22
N PHE A 180 15.19 13.54 3.18
CA PHE A 180 15.94 14.64 3.79
C PHE A 180 16.04 14.51 5.30
N PHE A 181 14.96 14.07 5.96
CA PHE A 181 14.97 13.74 7.38
C PHE A 181 16.01 12.66 7.71
N ALA A 182 15.96 11.52 7.02
CA ALA A 182 16.86 10.40 7.27
C ALA A 182 18.32 10.78 7.02
N ARG A 183 18.61 11.50 5.93
CA ARG A 183 19.97 11.95 5.62
C ARG A 183 20.51 12.87 6.71
N ARG A 184 19.71 13.82 7.19
CA ARG A 184 20.13 14.74 8.26
C ARG A 184 20.43 13.97 9.54
N ILE A 185 19.47 13.18 10.03
CA ILE A 185 19.62 12.42 11.28
C ILE A 185 20.78 11.43 11.19
N GLN A 186 20.94 10.72 10.07
CA GLN A 186 22.05 9.80 9.90
C GLN A 186 23.40 10.53 9.93
N SER A 187 23.52 11.71 9.31
CA SER A 187 24.77 12.49 9.33
C SER A 187 25.16 13.02 10.71
N GLU A 188 24.16 13.32 11.55
CA GLU A 188 24.40 13.83 12.91
C GLU A 188 24.70 12.71 13.90
N THR A 189 24.06 11.54 13.74
CA THR A 189 24.11 10.45 14.72
C THR A 189 25.06 9.33 14.33
N ASN A 190 25.41 9.23 13.05
CA ASN A 190 26.11 8.08 12.45
C ASN A 190 25.40 6.73 12.63
N ILE A 191 24.10 6.74 12.96
CA ILE A 191 23.30 5.53 13.11
C ILE A 191 22.64 5.18 11.77
N PRO A 192 22.63 3.90 11.35
CA PRO A 192 21.87 3.48 10.17
C PRO A 192 20.38 3.82 10.29
N ILE A 193 19.78 4.36 9.21
CA ILE A 193 18.37 4.79 9.19
C ILE A 193 17.58 4.00 8.15
N GLY A 194 16.49 3.38 8.60
CA GLY A 194 15.56 2.64 7.78
C GLY A 194 14.29 3.46 7.59
N LEU A 195 13.86 3.67 6.35
CA LEU A 195 12.60 4.31 6.02
C LEU A 195 11.62 3.29 5.47
N ILE A 196 10.46 3.17 6.12
CA ILE A 196 9.31 2.43 5.61
C ILE A 196 8.33 3.46 5.06
N LYS A 197 8.18 3.54 3.74
CA LYS A 197 7.19 4.40 3.06
C LYS A 197 5.87 3.65 2.96
N ASP A 198 4.86 4.11 3.69
CA ASP A 198 3.49 3.61 3.66
C ASP A 198 2.53 4.78 3.60
N CYS A 199 2.40 5.37 2.42
CA CYS A 199 1.64 6.58 2.20
C CYS A 199 0.96 6.54 0.84
N TRP A 200 -0.22 7.16 0.74
CA TRP A 200 -1.02 7.16 -0.50
C TRP A 200 -1.79 8.48 -0.64
N GLY A 201 -1.47 9.25 -1.69
CA GLY A 201 -2.17 10.47 -2.05
C GLY A 201 -3.68 10.31 -2.26
N GLY A 202 -4.44 11.30 -1.78
CA GLY A 202 -5.90 11.31 -1.91
C GLY A 202 -6.63 10.40 -0.92
N THR A 203 -5.91 9.73 -0.01
CA THR A 203 -6.53 8.98 1.09
C THR A 203 -6.80 9.88 2.28
N SER A 204 -7.99 9.77 2.85
CA SER A 204 -8.42 10.51 4.03
C SER A 204 -8.00 9.81 5.33
N ALA A 205 -8.04 10.52 6.47
CA ALA A 205 -7.55 9.99 7.75
C ALA A 205 -8.35 8.75 8.21
N GLU A 206 -9.65 8.71 7.95
CA GLU A 206 -10.52 7.59 8.24
C GLU A 206 -10.18 6.34 7.43
N SER A 207 -9.54 6.48 6.26
CA SER A 207 -9.03 5.33 5.48
C SER A 207 -7.90 4.58 6.19
N TRP A 208 -7.20 5.25 7.11
CA TRP A 208 -6.11 4.69 7.91
C TRP A 208 -6.52 4.36 9.35
N THR A 209 -7.80 4.51 9.67
CA THR A 209 -8.33 4.36 11.02
C THR A 209 -9.25 3.15 11.09
N SER A 210 -9.06 2.31 12.12
CA SER A 210 -9.90 1.11 12.26
C SER A 210 -11.39 1.47 12.39
N ALA A 211 -12.28 0.66 11.82
CA ALA A 211 -13.72 0.81 11.98
C ALA A 211 -14.14 0.87 13.46
N LYS A 212 -13.45 0.13 14.33
CA LYS A 212 -13.67 0.16 15.79
C LYS A 212 -13.45 1.56 16.38
N ALA A 213 -12.43 2.28 15.91
CA ALA A 213 -12.11 3.62 16.38
C ALA A 213 -13.02 4.70 15.76
N LEU A 214 -13.57 4.47 14.56
CA LEU A 214 -14.48 5.41 13.89
C LEU A 214 -15.93 5.32 14.38
N ARG A 215 -16.44 4.12 14.70
CA ARG A 215 -17.84 3.91 15.12
C ARG A 215 -18.33 4.78 16.30
N PRO A 216 -17.50 5.11 17.31
CA PRO A 216 -17.92 6.03 18.37
C PRO A 216 -18.19 7.46 17.89
N LEU A 217 -17.58 7.91 16.78
CA LEU A 217 -17.73 9.26 16.25
C LEU A 217 -19.06 9.48 15.53
N LYS A 218 -19.73 8.41 15.08
CA LYS A 218 -21.01 8.42 14.34
C LYS A 218 -21.00 9.04 12.94
N ASP A 219 -20.12 10.00 12.68
CA ASP A 219 -19.99 10.69 11.39
C ASP A 219 -19.65 9.74 10.22
N PHE A 220 -19.08 8.58 10.52
CA PHE A 220 -18.60 7.61 9.52
C PHE A 220 -19.53 6.42 9.31
N ASP A 221 -20.70 6.37 9.97
CA ASP A 221 -21.57 5.18 9.93
C ASP A 221 -22.03 4.84 8.50
N ALA A 222 -22.33 5.84 7.68
CA ALA A 222 -22.70 5.65 6.27
C ALA A 222 -21.53 5.11 5.43
N ALA A 223 -20.33 5.67 5.59
CA ALA A 223 -19.14 5.22 4.87
C ALA A 223 -18.75 3.79 5.27
N LEU A 224 -18.83 3.46 6.55
CA LEU A 224 -18.59 2.10 7.04
C LEU A 224 -19.61 1.09 6.50
N ALA A 225 -20.90 1.47 6.45
CA ALA A 225 -21.94 0.64 5.86
C ALA A 225 -21.68 0.39 4.37
N GLU A 226 -21.20 1.40 3.64
CA GLU A 226 -20.87 1.28 2.23
C GLU A 226 -19.68 0.35 1.98
N VAL A 227 -18.61 0.46 2.77
CA VAL A 227 -17.47 -0.46 2.71
C VAL A 227 -17.91 -1.92 2.94
N GLU A 228 -18.76 -2.17 3.94
CA GLU A 228 -19.30 -3.51 4.19
C GLU A 228 -20.20 -4.00 3.03
N ARG A 229 -21.01 -3.11 2.43
CA ARG A 229 -21.83 -3.44 1.25
C ARG A 229 -20.95 -3.85 0.07
N LEU A 230 -19.91 -3.08 -0.24
CA LEU A 230 -18.97 -3.36 -1.33
C LEU A 230 -18.23 -4.69 -1.09
N ARG A 231 -17.78 -4.91 0.15
CA ARG A 231 -17.13 -6.15 0.56
C ARG A 231 -18.05 -7.36 0.40
N ALA A 232 -19.30 -7.27 0.86
CA ALA A 232 -20.26 -8.37 0.79
C ALA A 232 -20.61 -8.78 -0.65
N ARG A 233 -20.53 -7.85 -1.61
CA ARG A 233 -20.76 -8.10 -3.03
C ARG A 233 -19.51 -8.59 -3.78
N GLY A 234 -18.35 -8.68 -3.12
CA GLY A 234 -17.08 -9.00 -3.78
C GLY A 234 -16.64 -7.93 -4.78
N GLY A 235 -17.05 -6.67 -4.58
CA GLY A 235 -16.70 -5.57 -5.46
C GLY A 235 -15.21 -5.20 -5.40
N PRO A 236 -14.72 -4.37 -6.34
CA PRO A 236 -13.34 -3.90 -6.32
C PRO A 236 -13.01 -3.19 -5.01
N GLN A 237 -11.75 -3.32 -4.57
CA GLN A 237 -11.24 -2.62 -3.40
C GLN A 237 -10.65 -1.29 -3.85
N TYR A 238 -11.21 -0.18 -3.36
CA TYR A 238 -10.74 1.15 -3.72
C TYR A 238 -9.85 1.73 -2.63
N GLY A 239 -8.77 2.41 -3.05
CA GLY A 239 -7.89 3.14 -2.15
C GLY A 239 -8.42 4.52 -1.79
N ASN A 240 -9.40 5.02 -2.53
CA ASN A 240 -10.03 6.31 -2.34
C ASN A 240 -11.55 6.11 -2.24
N TYR A 241 -12.18 6.81 -1.29
CA TYR A 241 -13.61 6.71 -1.02
C TYR A 241 -14.49 7.11 -2.21
N ILE A 242 -14.00 7.93 -3.16
CA ILE A 242 -14.80 8.35 -4.34
C ILE A 242 -14.65 7.40 -5.54
N SER A 243 -13.66 6.51 -5.57
CA SER A 243 -13.40 5.70 -6.78
C SER A 243 -14.56 4.76 -7.14
N HIS A 244 -15.24 4.18 -6.14
CA HIS A 244 -16.44 3.37 -6.41
C HIS A 244 -17.56 4.20 -7.08
N TRP A 245 -17.65 5.48 -6.73
CA TRP A 245 -18.62 6.40 -7.31
C TRP A 245 -18.25 6.70 -8.77
N TYR A 246 -16.96 6.82 -9.11
CA TYR A 246 -16.56 7.00 -10.52
C TYR A 246 -16.95 5.80 -11.38
N ASP A 247 -16.68 4.58 -10.93
CA ASP A 247 -17.05 3.37 -11.67
C ASP A 247 -18.57 3.30 -11.93
N GLU A 248 -19.38 3.83 -11.02
CA GLU A 248 -20.83 3.83 -11.13
C GLU A 248 -21.41 5.05 -11.89
N PHE A 249 -20.81 6.23 -11.78
CA PHE A 249 -21.43 7.50 -12.22
C PHE A 249 -20.61 8.31 -13.22
N ASP A 250 -19.34 7.96 -13.47
CA ASP A 250 -18.52 8.66 -14.46
C ASP A 250 -18.90 8.24 -15.89
N ALA A 251 -19.80 9.00 -16.51
CA ALA A 251 -20.25 8.77 -17.88
C ALA A 251 -19.12 8.91 -18.92
N GLY A 252 -18.11 9.74 -18.65
CA GLY A 252 -17.01 9.96 -19.59
C GLY A 252 -16.03 8.78 -19.65
N GLN A 253 -15.86 8.05 -18.55
CA GLN A 253 -15.00 6.86 -18.51
C GLN A 253 -15.65 5.59 -19.07
N LYS A 254 -16.96 5.40 -18.89
CA LYS A 254 -17.63 4.12 -19.18
C LYS A 254 -17.39 3.58 -20.59
N ASP A 255 -17.21 4.45 -21.57
CA ASP A 255 -16.86 4.08 -22.95
C ASP A 255 -15.60 4.80 -23.48
N ASN A 256 -14.90 5.57 -22.63
CA ASN A 256 -13.83 6.50 -22.99
C ASN A 256 -14.18 7.45 -24.15
N ALA A 257 -15.48 7.60 -24.47
CA ALA A 257 -15.95 8.27 -25.67
C ALA A 257 -15.61 9.77 -25.64
N TRP A 258 -15.60 10.37 -24.45
CA TRP A 258 -15.37 11.80 -24.30
C TRP A 258 -13.89 12.22 -24.45
N ALA A 259 -12.97 11.25 -24.46
CA ALA A 259 -11.56 11.47 -24.79
C ALA A 259 -11.29 11.40 -26.30
N ALA A 260 -12.27 10.98 -27.12
CA ALA A 260 -12.08 10.83 -28.56
C ALA A 260 -11.71 12.16 -29.23
N PRO A 261 -10.67 12.21 -30.08
CA PRO A 261 -10.25 13.44 -30.76
C PRO A 261 -11.37 14.10 -31.59
N ASP A 262 -12.29 13.29 -32.11
CA ASP A 262 -13.41 13.65 -32.97
C ASP A 262 -14.76 13.72 -32.23
N LEU A 263 -14.75 13.68 -30.89
CA LEU A 263 -15.96 13.90 -30.10
C LEU A 263 -16.63 15.22 -30.50
N ASP A 264 -17.91 15.13 -30.87
CA ASP A 264 -18.78 16.28 -31.01
C ASP A 264 -19.15 16.82 -29.63
N ASP A 265 -18.57 17.97 -29.28
CA ASP A 265 -18.73 18.66 -28.01
C ASP A 265 -19.56 19.95 -28.14
N HIS A 266 -20.34 20.14 -29.22
CA HIS A 266 -21.06 21.40 -29.47
C HIS A 266 -22.10 21.74 -28.38
N ASP A 267 -22.68 20.72 -27.75
CA ASP A 267 -23.64 20.85 -26.65
C ASP A 267 -22.98 21.08 -25.28
N TRP A 268 -21.64 21.07 -25.20
CA TRP A 268 -20.93 21.27 -23.94
C TRP A 268 -20.97 22.74 -23.52
N LYS A 269 -21.23 22.97 -22.23
CA LYS A 269 -21.23 24.32 -21.66
C LYS A 269 -19.83 24.92 -21.72
N SER A 270 -19.70 26.04 -22.42
CA SER A 270 -18.47 26.85 -22.41
C SER A 270 -18.23 27.46 -21.04
N VAL A 271 -16.99 27.39 -20.56
CA VAL A 271 -16.56 27.89 -19.25
C VAL A 271 -15.22 28.62 -19.34
N THR A 272 -14.98 29.57 -18.43
CA THR A 272 -13.71 30.31 -18.33
C THR A 272 -12.83 29.69 -17.24
N ILE A 273 -11.53 29.53 -17.51
CA ILE A 273 -10.54 29.00 -16.57
C ILE A 273 -9.36 30.00 -16.49
N PRO A 274 -8.86 30.36 -15.28
CA PRO A 274 -9.26 29.84 -13.96
C PRO A 274 -10.61 30.40 -13.48
N GLY A 275 -11.34 29.61 -12.68
CA GLY A 275 -12.65 29.93 -12.09
C GLY A 275 -13.05 28.91 -11.02
N GLY A 276 -14.12 29.17 -10.26
CA GLY A 276 -14.60 28.29 -9.18
C GLY A 276 -15.61 27.23 -9.63
N PHE A 277 -15.70 26.08 -8.95
CA PHE A 277 -16.67 25.01 -9.27
C PHE A 277 -18.13 25.48 -9.24
N ALA A 278 -18.47 26.44 -8.38
CA ALA A 278 -19.80 27.06 -8.36
C ALA A 278 -20.13 27.75 -9.69
N GLU A 279 -19.16 28.45 -10.30
CA GLU A 279 -19.32 29.14 -11.59
C GLU A 279 -19.46 28.14 -12.74
N LEU A 280 -18.87 26.95 -12.59
CA LEU A 280 -19.04 25.82 -13.51
C LEU A 280 -20.44 25.18 -13.41
N GLY A 281 -21.19 25.44 -12.33
CA GLY A 281 -22.51 24.87 -12.08
C GLY A 281 -22.51 23.64 -11.17
N VAL A 282 -21.39 23.39 -10.48
CA VAL A 282 -21.22 22.29 -9.52
C VAL A 282 -20.81 22.83 -8.13
N PRO A 283 -21.69 23.60 -7.46
CA PRO A 283 -21.30 24.33 -6.25
C PRO A 283 -21.10 23.46 -5.00
N ALA A 284 -21.74 22.29 -4.88
CA ALA A 284 -21.77 21.55 -3.60
C ALA A 284 -21.94 20.02 -3.69
N SER A 285 -21.99 19.43 -4.89
CA SER A 285 -22.17 17.97 -5.05
C SER A 285 -20.86 17.32 -5.49
N PRO A 286 -20.55 16.08 -5.04
CA PRO A 286 -19.56 15.26 -5.72
C PRO A 286 -19.91 15.19 -7.21
N ALA A 287 -18.99 15.65 -8.05
CA ALA A 287 -19.18 15.74 -9.48
C ALA A 287 -17.87 15.41 -10.17
N VAL A 288 -17.98 14.86 -11.38
CA VAL A 288 -16.88 14.77 -12.32
C VAL A 288 -17.12 15.81 -13.40
N CYS A 289 -16.14 16.69 -13.61
CA CYS A 289 -16.18 17.70 -14.65
C CYS A 289 -15.15 17.36 -15.72
N TYR A 290 -15.63 17.15 -16.94
CA TYR A 290 -14.77 17.04 -18.11
C TYR A 290 -14.58 18.41 -18.74
N PHE A 291 -13.35 18.71 -19.13
CA PHE A 291 -13.01 19.91 -19.86
C PHE A 291 -12.38 19.51 -21.19
N ARG A 292 -12.76 20.23 -22.24
CA ARG A 292 -12.21 20.06 -23.57
C ARG A 292 -11.77 21.41 -24.11
N ARG A 293 -10.57 21.44 -24.69
CA ARG A 293 -9.98 22.65 -25.27
C ARG A 293 -9.09 22.28 -26.44
N ASN A 294 -9.33 22.94 -27.57
CA ASN A 294 -8.41 22.91 -28.70
C ASN A 294 -7.24 23.87 -28.44
N VAL A 295 -6.02 23.36 -28.55
CA VAL A 295 -4.78 24.15 -28.46
C VAL A 295 -3.98 23.97 -29.73
N VAL A 296 -3.56 25.09 -30.33
CA VAL A 296 -2.64 25.07 -31.47
C VAL A 296 -1.22 25.05 -30.90
N LEU A 297 -0.47 24.01 -31.21
CA LEU A 297 0.93 23.90 -30.81
C LEU A 297 1.82 24.63 -31.84
N PRO A 298 2.90 25.31 -31.41
CA PRO A 298 3.85 25.90 -32.33
C PRO A 298 4.56 24.80 -33.15
N ASN A 299 4.95 25.14 -34.38
CA ASN A 299 5.78 24.31 -35.25
C ASN A 299 7.09 25.07 -35.56
N PRO A 300 8.27 24.58 -35.15
CA PRO A 300 8.51 23.31 -34.45
C PRO A 300 8.07 23.35 -32.98
N LEU A 301 7.82 22.16 -32.42
CA LEU A 301 7.68 22.02 -30.97
C LEU A 301 9.02 22.39 -30.31
N PRO A 302 9.01 23.19 -29.23
CA PRO A 302 10.23 23.59 -28.51
C PRO A 302 10.95 22.40 -27.86
#